data_AF-A0A1I4HHW8-F1
#
_entry.id   AF-A0A1I4HHW8-F1
#
_cell.length_a   1.000
_cell.length_b   1.000
_cell.length_c   1.000
_cell.angle_alpha   90.00
_cell.angle_beta   90.00
_cell.angle_gamma   90.00
#
_symmetry.space_group_name_H-M   'P 1'
#
loop_
_entity.id
_entity.type
_entity.pdbx_description
1 polymer ?
#
loop_
_entity_poly.entity_id
_entity_poly.type
_entity_poly.pdbx_seq_one_letter_code
_entity_poly.pdbx_strand_id
1 'polypeptide(L)'
;MIHLGSKAHALESKGIHTERGDYNRRIMDIRGAIDFIKRTSASIEAFKERAGTVINEVTDIIKSVAKRHGILQLSIVSGKYLRKVTHRERLQDAENMMRFVEKKGILRITESALKKVLELAYAEVLDYNNDNEERERRNEERALSRKLVRQKSKGYDFQEL
;
A
#
# COMPACT_ATOMS: atom_id res chain seq x y z
N MET A 1 -40.39 16.41 -21.72
CA MET A 1 -41.44 15.51 -21.19
C MET A 1 -42.32 15.08 -22.36
N ILE A 2 -42.27 13.83 -22.83
CA ILE A 2 -43.34 13.33 -23.71
C ILE A 2 -44.48 13.01 -22.77
N HIS A 3 -45.51 13.82 -22.79
CA HIS A 3 -46.75 13.55 -22.09
C HIS A 3 -47.64 12.73 -23.01
N LEU A 4 -48.52 11.93 -22.42
CA LEU A 4 -49.57 11.29 -23.18
C LEU A 4 -50.46 12.43 -23.72
N GLY A 5 -50.61 12.55 -25.03
CA GLY A 5 -51.39 13.64 -25.63
C GLY A 5 -52.79 13.73 -24.99
N SER A 6 -53.33 14.93 -24.78
CA SER A 6 -54.60 15.16 -24.05
C SER A 6 -55.75 14.25 -24.52
N LYS A 7 -55.85 13.99 -25.84
CA LYS A 7 -56.80 13.05 -26.45
C LYS A 7 -56.59 11.59 -26.04
N ALA A 8 -55.33 11.13 -25.99
CA ALA A 8 -54.98 9.78 -25.54
C ALA A 8 -55.22 9.62 -24.02
N HIS A 9 -54.94 10.66 -23.24
CA HIS A 9 -55.14 10.66 -21.79
C HIS A 9 -56.62 10.60 -21.38
N ALA A 10 -57.49 11.27 -22.14
CA ALA A 10 -58.94 11.21 -21.95
C ALA A 10 -59.53 9.84 -22.35
N LEU A 11 -58.97 9.17 -23.36
CA LEU A 11 -59.36 7.82 -23.77
C LEU A 11 -58.90 6.75 -22.76
N GLU A 12 -57.71 6.92 -22.19
CA GLU A 12 -57.18 6.04 -21.15
C GLU A 12 -57.93 6.16 -19.82
N SER A 13 -58.37 7.37 -19.44
CA SER A 13 -59.26 7.57 -18.30
C SER A 13 -60.62 6.88 -18.48
N LYS A 14 -60.98 6.49 -19.71
CA LYS A 14 -62.17 5.69 -20.05
C LYS A 14 -61.84 4.20 -20.25
N GLY A 15 -60.60 3.77 -20.00
CA GLY A 15 -60.14 2.39 -20.14
C GLY A 15 -59.90 1.92 -21.57
N ILE A 16 -59.81 2.82 -22.55
CA ILE A 16 -59.65 2.48 -23.97
C ILE A 16 -58.17 2.59 -24.34
N HIS A 17 -57.54 1.45 -24.63
CA HIS A 17 -56.17 1.39 -25.15
C HIS A 17 -56.15 1.63 -26.66
N THR A 18 -55.26 2.50 -27.11
CA THR A 18 -55.00 2.76 -28.54
C THR A 18 -53.56 2.40 -28.84
N GLU A 19 -53.26 1.91 -30.04
CA GLU A 19 -51.89 1.54 -30.42
C GLU A 19 -50.89 2.66 -30.15
N ARG A 20 -51.26 3.91 -30.48
CA ARG A 20 -50.44 5.10 -30.21
C ARG A 20 -50.26 5.37 -28.72
N GLY A 21 -51.27 5.09 -27.89
CA GLY A 21 -51.18 5.16 -26.43
C GLY A 21 -50.24 4.09 -25.85
N ASP A 22 -50.30 2.87 -26.37
CA ASP A 22 -49.40 1.77 -25.98
C ASP A 22 -47.94 2.08 -26.30
N TYR A 23 -47.67 2.64 -27.48
CA TYR A 23 -46.33 3.09 -27.83
C TYR A 23 -45.84 4.21 -26.90
N ASN A 24 -46.69 5.20 -26.60
CA ASN A 24 -46.30 6.29 -25.71
C ASN A 24 -46.02 5.82 -24.27
N ARG A 25 -46.78 4.84 -23.75
CA ARG A 25 -46.49 4.18 -22.46
C ARG A 25 -45.11 3.53 -22.46
N ARG A 26 -44.82 2.68 -23.45
CA ARG A 26 -43.50 2.02 -23.56
C ARG A 26 -42.37 3.04 -23.65
N ILE A 27 -42.56 4.14 -24.37
CA ILE A 27 -41.57 5.22 -24.47
C ILE A 27 -41.37 5.94 -23.13
N MET A 28 -42.41 6.12 -22.33
CA MET A 28 -42.30 6.67 -20.97
C MET A 28 -41.54 5.72 -20.05
N ASP A 29 -41.85 4.42 -20.07
CA ASP A 29 -41.16 3.42 -19.26
C ASP A 29 -39.67 3.34 -19.59
N ILE A 30 -39.33 3.31 -20.88
CA ILE A 30 -37.94 3.32 -21.36
C ILE A 30 -37.21 4.58 -20.90
N ARG A 31 -37.85 5.75 -20.98
CA ARG A 31 -37.24 7.01 -20.51
C ARG A 31 -37.06 7.05 -19.01
N GLY A 32 -38.03 6.53 -18.25
CA GLY A 32 -37.91 6.36 -16.81
C GLY A 32 -36.72 5.47 -16.44
N ALA A 33 -36.55 4.34 -17.14
CA ALA A 33 -35.40 3.47 -16.96
C ALA A 33 -34.07 4.17 -17.33
N ILE A 34 -34.02 4.94 -18.42
CA ILE A 34 -32.84 5.72 -18.81
C ILE A 34 -32.49 6.76 -17.74
N ASP A 35 -33.47 7.49 -17.21
CA ASP A 35 -33.25 8.49 -16.18
C ASP A 35 -32.79 7.85 -14.85
N PHE A 36 -33.32 6.68 -14.52
CA PHE A 36 -32.84 5.89 -13.39
C PHE A 36 -31.38 5.46 -13.60
N ILE A 37 -31.04 4.90 -14.77
CA ILE A 37 -29.67 4.50 -15.11
C ILE A 37 -28.72 5.70 -14.98
N LYS A 38 -29.06 6.86 -15.54
CA LYS A 38 -28.25 8.08 -15.43
C LYS A 38 -28.01 8.53 -14.00
N ARG A 39 -29.04 8.47 -13.15
CA ARG A 39 -28.91 8.80 -11.71
C ARG A 39 -28.04 7.80 -10.98
N THR A 40 -28.20 6.52 -11.26
CA THR A 40 -27.39 5.45 -10.64
C THR A 40 -25.93 5.51 -11.11
N SER A 41 -25.66 5.77 -12.39
CA SER A 41 -24.30 5.89 -12.92
C SER A 41 -23.57 7.08 -12.29
N ALA A 42 -24.22 8.24 -12.22
CA ALA A 42 -23.67 9.42 -11.54
C ALA A 42 -23.40 9.15 -10.04
N SER A 43 -24.30 8.42 -9.38
CA SER A 43 -24.09 8.03 -7.98
C SER A 43 -22.90 7.08 -7.82
N ILE A 44 -22.76 6.09 -8.71
CA ILE A 44 -21.63 5.14 -8.71
C ILE A 44 -20.30 5.86 -8.95
N GLU A 45 -20.24 6.81 -9.89
CA GLU A 45 -19.04 7.62 -10.12
C GLU A 45 -18.66 8.41 -8.86
N ALA A 46 -19.63 9.09 -8.22
CA ALA A 46 -19.39 9.80 -6.97
C ALA A 46 -18.93 8.86 -5.82
N PHE A 47 -19.46 7.64 -5.74
CA PHE A 47 -19.00 6.64 -4.78
C PHE A 47 -17.59 6.13 -5.08
N LYS A 48 -17.24 5.96 -6.37
CA LYS A 48 -15.91 5.53 -6.80
C LYS A 48 -14.84 6.57 -6.47
N GLU A 49 -15.14 7.85 -6.65
CA GLU A 49 -14.25 8.95 -6.25
C GLU A 49 -14.02 8.95 -4.73
N ARG A 50 -15.09 8.85 -3.93
CA ARG A 50 -14.97 8.75 -2.46
C ARG A 50 -14.23 7.51 -2.00
N ALA A 51 -14.45 6.36 -2.65
CA ALA A 51 -13.75 5.12 -2.35
C ALA A 51 -12.24 5.25 -2.61
N GLY A 52 -11.84 5.96 -3.67
CA GLY A 52 -10.43 6.28 -3.94
C GLY A 52 -9.77 7.08 -2.81
N THR A 53 -10.50 7.97 -2.16
CA THR A 53 -10.01 8.72 -0.99
C THR A 53 -9.84 7.84 0.25
N VAL A 54 -10.77 6.91 0.49
CA VAL A 54 -10.76 6.02 1.67
C VAL A 54 -9.70 4.91 1.58
N ILE A 55 -9.15 4.61 0.41
CA ILE A 55 -8.16 3.54 0.21
C ILE A 55 -6.76 3.91 0.73
N ASN A 56 -6.53 5.18 1.09
CA ASN A 56 -5.18 5.73 1.30
C ASN A 56 -4.74 5.83 2.77
N GLU A 57 -5.28 4.99 3.65
CA GLU A 57 -5.01 4.96 5.10
C GLU A 57 -3.52 5.02 5.44
N VAL A 58 -2.69 4.22 4.75
CA VAL A 58 -1.24 4.19 4.99
C VAL A 58 -0.58 5.52 4.63
N THR A 59 -1.00 6.15 3.53
CA THR A 59 -0.44 7.44 3.10
C THR A 59 -0.85 8.58 4.04
N ASP A 60 -2.07 8.53 4.56
CA ASP A 60 -2.56 9.51 5.53
C ASP A 60 -1.82 9.36 6.87
N ILE A 61 -1.53 8.12 7.28
CA ILE A 61 -0.71 7.85 8.46
C ILE A 61 0.70 8.40 8.26
N ILE A 62 1.36 8.12 7.13
CA ILE A 62 2.70 8.64 6.81
C ILE A 62 2.73 10.17 6.92
N LYS A 63 1.76 10.85 6.30
CA LYS A 63 1.63 12.32 6.38
C LYS A 63 1.39 12.80 7.81
N SER A 64 0.55 12.10 8.57
CA SER A 64 0.25 12.47 9.97
C SER A 64 1.46 12.34 10.91
N VAL A 65 2.31 11.33 10.69
CA VAL A 65 3.52 11.09 11.47
C VAL A 65 4.59 12.12 11.09
N ALA A 66 4.80 12.33 9.79
CA ALA A 66 5.71 13.35 9.28
C ALA A 66 5.32 14.75 9.77
N LYS A 67 4.03 15.09 9.80
CA LYS A 67 3.55 16.38 10.33
C LYS A 67 3.81 16.55 11.83
N ARG A 68 3.71 15.48 12.62
CA ARG A 68 3.92 15.54 14.09
C ARG A 68 5.39 15.57 14.49
N HIS A 69 6.24 14.84 13.77
CA HIS A 69 7.64 14.60 14.20
C HIS A 69 8.68 15.13 13.22
N GLY A 70 8.27 15.68 12.06
CA GLY A 70 9.16 16.14 10.98
C GLY A 70 9.75 14.99 10.15
N ILE A 71 9.95 13.83 10.77
CA ILE A 71 10.50 12.61 10.18
C ILE A 71 9.67 11.40 10.59
N LEU A 72 9.77 10.31 9.82
CA LEU A 72 9.20 9.03 10.23
C LEU A 72 10.01 8.45 11.39
N GLN A 73 9.32 8.19 12.51
CA GLN A 73 9.95 7.55 13.65
C GLN A 73 10.12 6.06 13.38
N LEU A 74 11.36 5.59 13.50
CA LEU A 74 11.64 4.16 13.44
C LEU A 74 11.30 3.55 14.80
N SER A 75 10.69 2.36 14.77
CA SER A 75 10.54 1.53 15.97
C SER A 75 11.90 1.37 16.65
N ILE A 76 11.92 1.23 17.98
CA ILE A 76 13.13 1.03 18.77
C ILE A 76 13.70 -0.36 18.49
N VAL A 77 14.24 -0.56 17.28
CA VAL A 77 15.06 -1.70 16.94
C VAL A 77 16.38 -1.43 17.66
N SER A 78 16.81 -2.34 18.53
CA SER A 78 17.99 -2.16 19.39
C SER A 78 19.14 -1.54 18.58
N GLY A 79 19.80 -0.50 19.12
CA GLY A 79 20.76 0.33 18.39
C GLY A 79 21.88 -0.44 17.66
N LYS A 80 22.14 -1.70 18.02
CA LYS A 80 23.05 -2.63 17.32
C LYS A 80 22.68 -2.87 15.85
N TYR A 81 21.39 -2.86 15.48
CA TYR A 81 20.95 -3.05 14.08
C TYR A 81 20.90 -1.73 13.31
N LEU A 82 20.43 -0.67 13.97
CA LEU A 82 20.37 0.68 13.40
C LEU A 82 21.76 1.22 13.02
N ARG A 83 22.81 0.89 13.80
CA ARG A 83 24.21 1.26 13.49
C ARG A 83 24.74 0.66 12.20
N LYS A 84 24.14 -0.44 11.72
CA LYS A 84 24.60 -1.14 10.51
C LYS A 84 23.84 -0.73 9.25
N VAL A 85 22.80 0.10 9.39
CA VAL A 85 22.11 0.72 8.26
C VAL A 85 22.88 1.97 7.87
N THR A 86 23.55 1.92 6.72
CA THR A 86 24.43 3.00 6.22
C THR A 86 23.68 4.28 5.88
N HIS A 87 22.40 4.19 5.50
CA HIS A 87 21.58 5.33 5.07
C HIS A 87 20.23 5.39 5.81
N ARG A 88 20.30 5.58 7.13
CA ARG A 88 19.13 5.57 8.04
C ARG A 88 18.13 6.69 7.75
N GLU A 89 18.60 7.82 7.24
CA GLU A 89 17.81 8.97 6.82
C GLU A 89 16.80 8.61 5.72
N ARG A 90 17.15 7.64 4.85
CA ARG A 90 16.23 7.17 3.79
C ARG A 90 15.04 6.41 4.35
N LEU A 91 15.17 5.79 5.53
CA LEU A 91 14.06 5.12 6.21
C LEU A 91 13.15 6.10 6.97
N GLN A 92 13.67 7.29 7.25
CA GLN A 92 12.96 8.35 7.98
C GLN A 92 12.27 9.34 7.02
N ASP A 93 12.64 9.33 5.75
CA ASP A 93 12.08 10.17 4.70
C ASP A 93 10.68 9.71 4.29
N ALA A 94 9.71 10.62 4.45
CA ALA A 94 8.31 10.39 4.10
C ALA A 94 8.11 10.22 2.59
N GLU A 95 8.87 10.92 1.75
CA GLU A 95 8.70 10.81 0.29
C GLU A 95 9.16 9.45 -0.21
N ASN A 96 10.30 8.97 0.30
CA ASN A 96 10.80 7.64 -0.01
C ASN A 96 9.81 6.54 0.45
N MET A 97 9.18 6.71 1.62
CA MET A 97 8.17 5.77 2.11
C MET A 97 6.89 5.77 1.27
N MET A 98 6.42 6.94 0.81
CA MET A 98 5.26 7.03 -0.09
C MET A 98 5.52 6.27 -1.40
N ARG A 99 6.69 6.46 -2.01
CA ARG A 99 7.09 5.71 -3.22
C ARG A 99 7.16 4.20 -3.00
N PHE A 100 7.64 3.78 -1.83
CA PHE A 100 7.69 2.36 -1.46
C PHE A 100 6.29 1.76 -1.35
N VAL A 101 5.37 2.46 -0.68
CA VAL A 101 3.98 2.05 -0.50
C VAL A 101 3.26 1.91 -1.84
N GLU A 102 3.42 2.89 -2.74
CA GLU A 102 2.88 2.83 -4.10
C GLU A 102 3.44 1.64 -4.88
N LYS A 103 4.78 1.46 -4.87
CA LYS A 103 5.46 0.35 -5.55
C LYS A 103 5.01 -1.03 -5.06
N LYS A 104 4.71 -1.15 -3.77
CA LYS A 104 4.31 -2.42 -3.13
C LYS A 104 2.80 -2.62 -3.05
N GLY A 105 1.99 -1.62 -3.43
CA GLY A 105 0.53 -1.67 -3.36
C GLY A 105 -0.01 -1.79 -1.92
N ILE A 106 0.70 -1.26 -0.93
CA ILE A 106 0.33 -1.37 0.50
C ILE A 106 -0.59 -0.21 0.86
N LEU A 107 -1.79 -0.20 0.32
CA LEU A 107 -2.71 0.94 0.46
C LEU A 107 -3.50 0.90 1.78
N ARG A 108 -3.79 -0.31 2.29
CA ARG A 108 -4.58 -0.53 3.52
C ARG A 108 -3.82 -1.29 4.59
N ILE A 109 -4.09 -0.94 5.84
CA ILE A 109 -3.66 -1.70 7.00
C ILE A 109 -4.76 -2.72 7.31
N THR A 110 -4.74 -3.86 6.63
CA THR A 110 -5.54 -5.02 7.04
C THR A 110 -4.73 -5.92 7.96
N GLU A 111 -5.41 -6.72 8.77
CA GLU A 111 -4.76 -7.73 9.62
C GLU A 111 -3.91 -8.72 8.79
N SER A 112 -4.37 -9.03 7.57
CA SER A 112 -3.63 -9.83 6.60
C SER A 112 -2.40 -9.11 6.03
N ALA A 113 -2.47 -7.80 5.79
CA ALA A 113 -1.33 -7.01 5.33
C ALA A 113 -0.27 -6.89 6.44
N LEU A 114 -0.68 -6.71 7.70
CA LEU A 114 0.20 -6.72 8.86
C LEU A 114 0.93 -8.06 9.01
N LYS A 115 0.23 -9.19 8.89
CA LYS A 115 0.86 -10.52 8.92
C LYS A 115 1.89 -10.68 7.80
N LYS A 116 1.55 -10.27 6.58
CA LYS A 116 2.47 -10.37 5.42
C LYS A 116 3.69 -9.46 5.55
N VAL A 117 3.51 -8.24 6.05
CA VAL A 117 4.63 -7.32 6.34
C VAL A 117 5.51 -7.88 7.46
N LEU A 118 4.91 -8.46 8.49
CA LEU A 118 5.64 -9.08 9.59
C LEU A 118 6.46 -10.29 9.11
N GLU A 119 5.87 -11.18 8.31
CA GLU A 119 6.56 -12.33 7.71
C GLU A 119 7.74 -11.90 6.83
N LEU A 120 7.54 -10.89 5.98
CA LEU A 120 8.61 -10.33 5.13
C LEU A 120 9.73 -9.69 5.97
N ALA A 121 9.36 -8.91 6.99
CA ALA A 121 10.35 -8.31 7.90
C ALA A 121 11.11 -9.39 8.69
N TYR A 122 10.44 -10.47 9.10
CA TYR A 122 11.06 -11.57 9.83
C TYR A 122 12.06 -12.32 8.95
N ALA A 123 11.70 -12.60 7.69
CA ALA A 123 12.59 -13.19 6.71
C ALA A 123 13.82 -12.30 6.45
N GLU A 124 13.62 -11.00 6.22
CA GLU A 124 14.71 -10.05 5.96
C GLU A 124 15.65 -9.88 7.17
N VAL A 125 15.10 -9.88 8.40
CA VAL A 125 15.90 -9.85 9.63
C VAL A 125 16.69 -11.16 9.81
N LEU A 126 16.12 -12.31 9.47
CA LEU A 126 16.83 -13.59 9.53
C LEU A 126 17.99 -13.63 8.52
N ASP A 127 17.74 -13.24 7.27
CA ASP A 127 18.78 -13.16 6.24
C ASP A 127 19.88 -12.18 6.65
N TYR A 128 19.51 -11.00 7.15
CA TYR A 128 20.46 -10.02 7.65
C TYR A 128 21.32 -10.55 8.80
N ASN A 129 20.71 -11.27 9.75
CA ASN A 129 21.43 -11.89 10.86
C ASN A 129 22.39 -12.96 10.37
N ASN A 130 21.97 -13.79 9.41
CA ASN A 130 22.78 -14.87 8.84
C ASN A 130 24.01 -14.32 8.10
N ASP A 131 23.79 -13.32 7.23
CA ASP A 131 24.86 -12.60 6.52
C ASP A 131 25.82 -11.88 7.48
N ASN A 132 25.30 -11.43 8.62
CA ASN A 132 26.11 -10.79 9.63
C ASN A 132 26.93 -11.81 10.44
N GLU A 133 26.36 -12.94 10.83
CA GLU A 133 27.07 -14.04 11.48
C GLU A 133 28.18 -14.58 10.58
N GLU A 134 27.93 -14.72 9.27
CA GLU A 134 28.96 -15.08 8.30
C GLU A 134 30.09 -14.06 8.18
N ARG A 135 29.80 -12.77 8.34
CA ARG A 135 30.81 -11.71 8.35
C ARG A 135 31.62 -11.72 9.65
N GLU A 136 30.97 -11.89 10.80
CA GLU A 136 31.64 -12.00 12.10
C GLU A 136 32.58 -13.21 12.13
N ARG A 137 32.11 -14.37 11.67
CA ARG A 137 32.94 -15.59 11.56
C ARG A 137 34.19 -15.36 10.71
N ARG A 138 34.03 -14.74 9.54
CA ARG A 138 35.16 -14.36 8.67
C ARG A 138 36.11 -13.36 9.33
N ASN A 139 35.59 -12.43 10.12
CA ASN A 139 36.41 -11.47 10.86
C ASN A 139 37.20 -12.16 11.99
N GLU A 140 36.59 -13.09 12.70
CA GLU A 140 37.25 -13.91 13.73
C GLU A 140 38.35 -14.79 13.14
N GLU A 141 38.08 -15.46 12.01
CA GLU A 141 39.08 -16.25 11.27
C GLU A 141 40.27 -15.38 10.83
N ARG A 142 39.99 -14.17 10.31
CA ARG A 142 41.03 -13.20 9.94
C ARG A 142 41.80 -12.72 11.16
N ALA A 143 41.15 -12.51 12.30
CA ALA A 143 41.81 -12.10 13.55
C ALA A 143 42.70 -13.21 14.12
N LEU A 144 42.24 -14.46 14.10
CA LEU A 144 43.00 -15.65 14.47
C LEU A 144 44.22 -15.82 13.55
N SER A 145 44.03 -15.69 12.24
CA SER A 145 45.10 -15.78 11.26
C SER A 145 46.18 -14.71 11.49
N ARG A 146 45.78 -13.46 11.77
CA ARG A 146 46.70 -12.36 12.12
C ARG A 146 47.46 -12.64 13.43
N LYS A 147 46.81 -13.23 14.44
CA LYS A 147 47.46 -13.64 15.69
C LYS A 147 48.49 -14.75 15.44
N LEU A 148 48.14 -15.75 14.62
CA LEU A 148 49.02 -16.87 14.29
C LEU A 148 50.27 -16.40 13.53
N VAL A 149 50.12 -15.49 12.56
CA VAL A 149 51.25 -14.89 11.82
C VAL A 149 52.17 -14.11 12.76
N ARG A 150 51.61 -13.32 13.69
CA ARG A 150 52.39 -12.60 14.73
C ARG A 150 53.10 -13.54 15.70
N GLN A 151 52.55 -14.71 15.99
CA GLN A 151 53.17 -15.71 16.86
C GLN A 151 54.34 -16.40 16.14
N LYS A 152 54.14 -16.80 14.86
CA LYS A 152 55.21 -17.36 14.03
C LYS A 152 56.37 -16.39 13.86
N SER A 153 56.11 -15.11 13.56
CA SER A 153 57.19 -14.12 13.41
C SER A 153 58.01 -13.90 14.68
N LYS A 154 57.43 -14.11 15.87
CA LYS A 154 58.15 -14.08 17.16
C LYS A 154 58.92 -15.36 17.48
N GLY A 155 58.53 -16.49 16.89
CA GLY A 155 59.20 -17.78 17.08
C GLY A 155 60.47 -17.94 16.26
N TYR A 156 60.54 -17.34 15.08
CA TYR A 156 61.75 -17.33 14.23
C TYR A 156 62.87 -16.44 14.80
N ASP A 157 62.53 -15.41 15.58
CA ASP A 157 63.51 -14.53 16.27
C ASP A 157 64.26 -15.22 17.42
N PHE A 158 63.81 -16.40 17.87
CA PHE A 158 64.37 -17.13 19.02
C PHE A 158 65.20 -18.37 18.63
N GLN A 159 65.35 -18.67 17.33
CA GLN A 159 66.12 -19.81 16.82
C GLN A 159 67.45 -19.44 16.14
N GLU A 160 67.85 -18.16 16.15
CA GLU A 160 69.14 -17.67 15.59
C GLU A 160 70.14 -17.13 16.64
N LEU A 161 70.10 -17.64 17.88
CA LEU A 161 71.14 -17.43 18.90
C LEU A 161 71.69 -18.78 19.38
#